data_AF-A0A660Z810-F1
#
_entry.id   AF-A0A660Z810-F1
#
_cell.length_a   1.000
_cell.length_b   1.000
_cell.length_c   1.000
_cell.angle_alpha   90.00
_cell.angle_beta   90.00
_cell.angle_gamma   90.00
#
_symmetry.space_group_name_H-M   'P 1'
#
loop_
_entity.id
_entity.type
_entity.pdbx_description
1 polymer ?
#
loop_
_entity_poly.entity_id
_entity_poly.type
_entity_poly.pdbx_seq_one_letter_code
_entity_poly.pdbx_strand_id
1 'polypeptide(L)' 'EHFEIIKENDYQYLRYMKPIKIGAACLKCHGNEEKISAEVKGLITKRYPDDMAVGYKNGDLRGAVSIKKLIKKL' A
#
# COMPACT_ATOMS: atom_id res chain seq x y z
N GLU A 1 6.47 5.73 10.86
CA GLU A 1 7.08 6.13 9.58
C GLU A 1 8.58 6.22 9.78
N HIS A 2 9.37 6.10 8.72
CA HIS A 2 10.83 6.06 8.81
C HIS A 2 11.44 6.78 7.61
N PHE A 3 12.56 7.47 7.83
CA PHE A 3 13.40 8.00 6.77
C PHE A 3 14.86 7.70 7.04
N GLU A 4 15.62 7.54 5.95
CA GLU A 4 17.05 7.31 5.99
C GLU A 4 17.72 7.96 4.77
N ILE A 5 18.98 8.37 4.91
CA ILE A 5 19.82 8.75 3.77
C ILE A 5 20.73 7.57 3.46
N ILE A 6 20.64 7.06 2.24
CA ILE A 6 21.47 5.96 1.75
C ILE A 6 22.46 6.46 0.69
N LYS A 7 23.60 5.76 0.58
CA LYS A 7 24.53 5.88 -0.55
C LYS A 7 24.30 4.69 -1.48
N GLU A 8 24.15 4.95 -2.76
CA GLU A 8 24.01 3.93 -3.79
C GLU A 8 24.80 4.39 -5.01
N ASN A 9 25.93 3.71 -5.26
CA ASN A 9 26.96 4.15 -6.21
C ASN A 9 27.41 5.60 -5.91
N ASP A 10 27.60 6.42 -6.93
CA ASP A 10 27.99 7.83 -6.83
C ASP A 10 26.82 8.76 -6.46
N TYR A 11 25.78 8.27 -5.80
CA TYR A 11 24.58 9.05 -5.50
C TYR A 11 24.14 8.88 -4.04
N GLN A 12 23.60 9.95 -3.45
CA GLN A 12 22.90 9.89 -2.18
C GLN A 12 21.40 10.05 -2.39
N TYR A 13 20.61 9.20 -1.74
CA TYR A 13 19.16 9.22 -1.80
C TYR A 13 18.55 9.37 -0.41
N LEU A 14 17.47 10.15 -0.31
CA LEU A 14 16.53 10.10 0.81
C LEU A 14 15.57 8.95 0.51
N ARG A 15 15.47 7.98 1.40
CA ARG A 15 14.38 7.01 1.41
C ARG A 15 13.43 7.37 2.53
N TYR A 16 12.13 7.33 2.24
CA TYR A 16 11.08 7.54 3.21
C TYR A 16 10.02 6.47 3.03
N MET A 17 9.52 5.94 4.15
CA MET A 17 8.44 4.96 4.16
C MET A 17 7.39 5.30 5.21
N LYS A 18 6.14 5.35 4.77
CA LYS A 18 4.97 5.60 5.62
C LYS A 18 3.99 4.43 5.54
N PRO A 19 3.59 3.83 6.69
CA PRO A 19 2.60 2.75 6.67
C PRO A 19 1.24 3.28 6.22
N ILE A 20 0.53 2.46 5.43
CA ILE A 20 -0.88 2.65 5.08
C ILE A 20 -1.67 1.76 6.04
N LYS A 21 -2.50 2.39 6.88
CA LYS A 21 -3.43 1.68 7.75
C LYS A 21 -4.84 1.69 7.15
N ILE A 22 -5.57 0.61 7.35
CA ILE A 22 -6.96 0.48 6.90
C ILE A 22 -7.84 1.41 7.71
N GLY A 23 -8.60 2.26 7.01
CA GLY A 23 -9.70 3.06 7.58
C GLY A 23 -11.06 2.54 7.12
N ALA A 24 -12.14 3.15 7.64
CA ALA A 24 -13.51 2.72 7.37
C ALA A 24 -13.86 2.67 5.88
N ALA A 25 -13.44 3.66 5.08
CA ALA A 25 -13.70 3.68 3.65
C ALA A 25 -13.01 2.53 2.89
N CYS A 26 -11.83 2.10 3.35
CA CYS A 26 -11.05 1.03 2.72
C CYS A 26 -11.79 -0.32 2.81
N LEU A 27 -12.54 -0.54 3.89
CA LEU A 27 -13.25 -1.80 4.16
C LEU A 27 -14.37 -2.10 3.17
N LYS A 28 -14.83 -1.11 2.38
CA LYS A 28 -15.83 -1.33 1.31
C LYS A 28 -15.32 -2.28 0.21
N CYS A 29 -14.00 -2.34 0.01
CA CYS A 29 -13.37 -3.19 -1.02
C CYS A 29 -12.30 -4.12 -0.45
N HIS A 30 -11.69 -3.79 0.69
CA HIS A 30 -10.59 -4.56 1.29
C HIS A 30 -10.99 -5.27 2.60
N GLY A 31 -12.25 -5.18 3.01
CA GLY A 31 -12.77 -5.78 4.24
C GLY A 31 -13.17 -7.25 4.08
N ASN A 32 -14.13 -7.71 4.90
CA ASN A 32 -14.71 -9.04 4.73
C ASN A 32 -15.34 -9.16 3.33
N GLU A 33 -14.91 -10.16 2.57
CA GLU A 33 -15.37 -10.45 1.21
C GLU A 33 -16.89 -10.63 1.09
N GLU A 34 -17.54 -11.16 2.13
CA GLU A 34 -19.00 -11.35 2.17
C GLU A 34 -19.75 -10.01 2.25
N LYS A 35 -19.07 -8.95 2.68
CA LYS A 35 -19.62 -7.60 2.84
C LYS A 35 -19.29 -6.67 1.66
N ILE A 36 -18.45 -7.12 0.73
CA ILE A 36 -18.16 -6.38 -0.50
C ILE A 36 -19.35 -6.54 -1.45
N SER A 37 -19.78 -5.45 -2.10
CA SER A 37 -20.91 -5.53 -3.03
C SER A 37 -20.60 -6.45 -4.21
N ALA A 38 -21.62 -7.13 -4.75
CA ALA A 38 -21.45 -8.04 -5.88
C ALA A 38 -20.86 -7.35 -7.12
N GLU A 39 -21.24 -6.09 -7.36
CA GLU A 39 -20.68 -5.25 -8.43
C GLU A 39 -19.17 -5.05 -8.27
N VAL A 40 -18.74 -4.63 -7.08
CA VAL A 40 -17.31 -4.39 -6.78
C VAL A 40 -16.54 -5.70 -6.82
N LYS A 41 -17.06 -6.77 -6.21
CA LYS A 41 -16.44 -8.10 -6.24
C LYS A 41 -16.24 -8.59 -7.66
N GLY A 42 -17.27 -8.48 -8.52
CA GLY A 42 -17.18 -8.85 -9.92
C GLY A 42 -16.13 -8.06 -10.71
N LEU A 43 -16.01 -6.75 -10.47
CA LEU A 43 -14.98 -5.91 -11.09
C LEU A 43 -13.57 -6.27 -10.61
N ILE A 44 -13.39 -6.53 -9.31
CA ILE A 44 -12.11 -6.92 -8.73
C ILE A 44 -11.68 -8.27 -9.30
N THR A 45 -12.52 -9.31 -9.22
CA THR A 45 -12.18 -10.65 -9.74
C THR A 45 -11.85 -10.62 -11.23
N LYS A 46 -12.52 -9.79 -12.03
CA LYS A 46 -12.22 -9.66 -13.47
C LYS A 46 -10.87 -8.99 -13.74
N ARG A 47 -10.49 -7.97 -12.98
CA ARG A 47 -9.28 -7.17 -13.23
C ARG A 47 -8.05 -7.66 -12.46
N TYR A 48 -8.28 -8.33 -11.34
CA TYR A 48 -7.30 -8.80 -10.38
C TYR A 48 -7.69 -10.24 -9.97
N PRO A 49 -7.51 -11.23 -10.87
CA PRO A 49 -7.91 -12.62 -10.61
C PRO A 49 -7.19 -13.24 -9.41
N ASP A 50 -5.99 -12.75 -9.10
CA ASP A 50 -5.16 -13.19 -7.97
C ASP A 50 -5.17 -12.16 -6.82
N ASP A 51 -6.28 -11.42 -6.65
CA ASP A 51 -6.37 -10.41 -5.58
C ASP A 51 -6.21 -11.05 -4.19
N MET A 52 -5.25 -10.53 -3.44
CA MET A 52 -5.01 -10.90 -2.03
C MET A 52 -5.34 -9.75 -1.08
N ALA A 53 -5.87 -8.64 -1.58
CA ALA A 53 -6.06 -7.41 -0.82
C ALA A 53 -7.39 -7.35 -0.05
N VAL A 54 -7.87 -8.47 0.49
CA VAL A 54 -9.16 -8.57 1.19
C VAL A 54 -9.00 -9.14 2.59
N GLY A 55 -10.07 -9.14 3.38
CA GLY A 55 -10.09 -9.71 4.73
C GLY A 55 -9.50 -8.79 5.82
N TYR A 56 -9.18 -7.54 5.49
CA TYR A 56 -8.63 -6.59 6.46
C TYR A 56 -9.69 -6.09 7.47
N LYS A 57 -9.19 -5.62 8.62
CA LYS A 57 -9.94 -4.95 9.69
C LYS A 57 -9.46 -3.50 9.86
N ASN A 58 -10.29 -2.70 10.51
CA ASN A 58 -9.95 -1.31 10.79
C ASN A 58 -8.66 -1.23 11.63
N GLY A 59 -7.70 -0.40 11.19
CA GLY A 59 -6.40 -0.25 11.83
C GLY A 59 -5.31 -1.21 11.35
N ASP A 60 -5.66 -2.27 10.61
CA ASP A 60 -4.69 -3.22 10.06
C ASP A 60 -3.67 -2.52 9.14
N LEU A 61 -2.46 -3.09 9.10
CA LEU A 61 -1.43 -2.65 8.16
C LEU A 61 -1.75 -3.18 6.75
N ARG A 62 -2.10 -2.28 5.83
CA ARG A 62 -2.35 -2.61 4.42
C ARG A 62 -1.07 -2.76 3.61
N GLY A 63 -0.07 -1.94 3.94
CA GLY A 63 1.16 -1.78 3.18
C GLY A 63 1.86 -0.48 3.54
N ALA A 64 2.64 0.09 2.63
CA ALA A 64 3.32 1.37 2.85
C ALA A 64 3.50 2.15 1.56
N VAL A 65 3.55 3.48 1.68
CA VAL A 65 4.09 4.37 0.64
C VAL A 65 5.59 4.44 0.83
N SER A 66 6.34 4.14 -0.23
CA SER A 66 7.81 4.22 -0.27
C SER A 66 8.25 5.25 -1.30
N ILE A 67 9.13 6.17 -0.90
CA ILE A 67 9.70 7.19 -1.78
C ILE A 67 11.22 7.07 -1.72
N LYS A 68 11.88 7.17 -2.87
CA LYS A 68 13.33 7.32 -3.00
C LYS A 68 13.59 8.59 -3.82
N LYS A 69 14.22 9.59 -3.21
CA LYS A 69 14.52 10.89 -3.83
C LYS A 69 16.02 11.10 -3.89
N LEU A 70 16.55 11.40 -5.09
CA LEU A 70 17.93 11.80 -5.25
C LEU A 70 18.18 13.12 -4.50
N ILE A 71 19.22 13.16 -3.68
CA ILE A 71 19.63 14.38 -2.95
C ILE A 71 20.86 15.00 -3.61
N LYS A 72 21.87 14.20 -3.95
CA LYS A 72 23.10 14.67 -4.60
C LYS A 72 23.85 13.54 -5.30
N LYS A 73 24.67 13.91 -6.29
CA LYS A 73 25.79 13.09 -6.77
C LYS A 73 26.99 13.29 -5.84
N LEU A 74 27.74 12.22 -5.57
CA LEU A 74 28.95 12.22 -4.75
C LEU A 74 30.15 12.75 -5.52
#